data_AF-A0A7V9HLE0-F1
#
_entry.id   AF-A0A7V9HLE0-F1
#
_cell.length_a   1.000
_cell.length_b   1.000
_cell.length_c   1.000
_cell.angle_alpha   90.00
_cell.angle_beta   90.00
_cell.angle_gamma   90.00
#
_symmetry.space_group_name_H-M   'P 1'
#
loop_
_entity.id
_entity.type
_entity.pdbx_description
1 polymer ?
#
loop_
_entity_poly.entity_id
_entity_poly.type
_entity_poly.pdbx_seq_one_letter_code
_entity_poly.pdbx_strand_id
1 'polypeptide(L)'
;MSRWASLVLALLFALSLTAGARAQSSVESVFADIDAYWAATFAEAGIGYYSPLVAVVDGVLETGCGPIDPSFGPGAYCALDQTLYFAPNWFGNLDFAAENAAFLLVMSHEWSHHIQVLLGISDISILEPQADCLSGVYLANAEERGLVSPGDLAQALRIVNSAGDVPWLDPGAFPHGPGTLRSIAFMGGQSGGLEGCGLVF
;
A
#
# COMPACT_ATOMS: atom_id res chain seq x y z
N MET A 1 -11.20 51.45 -31.03
CA MET A 1 -10.63 50.09 -31.17
C MET A 1 -9.54 49.96 -30.12
N SER A 2 -9.93 49.56 -28.91
CA SER A 2 -9.16 49.66 -27.67
C SER A 2 -8.31 48.41 -27.44
N ARG A 3 -7.02 48.62 -27.17
CA ARG A 3 -5.99 47.61 -26.85
C ARG A 3 -6.21 46.83 -25.52
N TRP A 4 -7.45 46.78 -25.05
CA TRP A 4 -7.84 46.18 -23.76
C TRP A 4 -8.44 44.77 -23.90
N ALA A 5 -8.70 44.29 -25.12
CA ALA A 5 -9.27 42.97 -25.36
C ALA A 5 -8.25 41.81 -25.28
N SER A 6 -6.94 42.10 -25.24
CA SER A 6 -5.90 41.06 -25.33
C SER A 6 -5.31 40.63 -23.98
N LEU A 7 -5.65 41.29 -22.88
CA LEU A 7 -5.10 40.99 -21.55
C LEU A 7 -6.00 40.11 -20.68
N VAL A 8 -7.30 40.01 -20.99
CA VAL A 8 -8.23 39.17 -20.21
C VAL A 8 -8.14 37.70 -20.61
N LEU A 9 -7.66 37.38 -21.82
CA LEU A 9 -7.53 36.00 -22.29
C LEU A 9 -6.25 35.29 -21.81
N ALA A 10 -5.26 36.04 -21.31
CA ALA A 10 -4.00 35.48 -20.83
C ALA A 10 -4.04 35.08 -19.33
N LEU A 11 -5.11 35.42 -18.61
CA LEU A 11 -5.26 35.16 -17.17
C LEU A 11 -6.20 34.00 -16.82
N LEU A 12 -6.81 33.36 -17.81
CA LEU A 12 -7.65 32.17 -17.60
C LEU A 12 -6.93 30.84 -17.87
N PHE A 13 -5.63 30.86 -18.15
CA PHE A 13 -4.81 29.67 -18.40
C PHE A 13 -3.79 29.40 -17.28
N ALA A 14 -4.10 29.82 -16.05
CA ALA A 14 -3.23 29.65 -14.88
C ALA A 14 -3.93 28.99 -13.68
N LEU A 15 -5.08 28.32 -13.90
CA LEU A 15 -5.71 27.43 -12.92
C LEU A 15 -6.03 26.07 -13.54
N SER A 16 -5.04 25.49 -14.19
CA SER A 16 -4.95 24.04 -14.39
C SER A 16 -3.60 23.59 -13.88
N LEU A 17 -3.32 23.86 -12.60
CA LEU A 17 -2.55 22.90 -11.83
C LEU A 17 -3.46 21.68 -11.75
N THR A 18 -3.39 20.82 -12.76
CA THR A 18 -3.55 19.40 -12.46
C THR A 18 -2.65 19.19 -11.24
N ALA A 19 -3.20 18.69 -10.15
CA ALA A 19 -2.40 18.06 -9.11
C ALA A 19 -1.73 16.86 -9.80
N GLY A 20 -0.73 17.14 -10.63
CA GLY A 20 0.11 16.15 -11.27
C GLY A 20 0.70 15.39 -10.11
N ALA A 21 0.52 14.07 -10.16
CA ALA A 21 1.03 13.10 -9.22
C ALA A 21 2.29 13.65 -8.57
N ARG A 22 2.24 13.87 -7.25
CA ARG A 22 3.49 14.06 -6.52
C ARG A 22 4.20 12.74 -6.71
N ALA A 23 5.14 12.69 -7.67
CA ALA A 23 5.90 11.49 -7.93
C ALA A 23 6.45 11.05 -6.57
N GLN A 24 6.13 9.82 -6.19
CA GLN A 24 6.67 9.22 -4.99
C GLN A 24 8.18 9.28 -5.14
N SER A 25 8.81 10.20 -4.42
CA SER A 25 10.21 10.61 -4.60
C SER A 25 11.01 10.43 -3.31
N SER A 26 10.33 9.92 -2.28
CA SER A 26 10.82 9.68 -0.94
C SER A 26 9.93 8.65 -0.26
N VAL A 27 10.44 7.99 0.78
CA VAL A 27 9.68 7.08 1.63
C VAL A 27 8.45 7.77 2.24
N GLU A 28 8.63 9.01 2.71
CA GLU A 28 7.56 9.80 3.30
C GLU A 28 6.44 10.09 2.30
N SER A 29 6.78 10.34 1.03
CA SER A 29 5.78 10.55 -0.01
C SER A 29 5.01 9.29 -0.40
N VAL A 30 5.61 8.10 -0.26
CA VAL A 30 4.88 6.83 -0.45
C VAL A 30 3.83 6.68 0.64
N PHE A 31 4.23 6.83 1.89
CA PHE A 31 3.32 6.70 3.03
C PHE A 31 2.22 7.77 3.03
N ALA A 32 2.56 9.02 2.71
CA ALA A 32 1.55 10.08 2.58
C ALA A 32 0.53 9.81 1.46
N ASP A 33 0.94 9.13 0.38
CA ASP A 33 0.03 8.79 -0.71
C ASP A 33 -0.93 7.64 -0.33
N ILE A 34 -0.40 6.58 0.29
CA ILE A 34 -1.22 5.47 0.81
C ILE A 34 -2.21 5.99 1.88
N ASP A 35 -1.73 6.84 2.79
CA ASP A 35 -2.55 7.47 3.84
C ASP A 35 -3.69 8.30 3.25
N ALA A 36 -3.38 9.16 2.27
CA ALA A 36 -4.36 10.01 1.62
C ALA A 36 -5.42 9.22 0.86
N TYR A 37 -5.03 8.12 0.21
CA TYR A 37 -5.96 7.21 -0.45
C TYR A 37 -6.97 6.63 0.55
N TRP A 38 -6.49 6.00 1.63
CA TRP A 38 -7.37 5.37 2.61
C TRP A 38 -8.21 6.36 3.41
N ALA A 39 -7.66 7.53 3.75
CA ALA A 39 -8.41 8.60 4.38
C ALA A 39 -9.59 9.06 3.52
N ALA A 40 -9.39 9.20 2.21
CA ALA A 40 -10.46 9.55 1.26
C ALA A 40 -11.49 8.42 1.15
N THR A 41 -11.06 7.17 0.98
CA THR A 41 -11.95 6.00 0.89
C THR A 41 -12.83 5.85 2.13
N PHE A 42 -12.26 6.02 3.34
CA PHE A 42 -13.01 5.97 4.58
C PHE A 42 -13.99 7.15 4.72
N ALA A 43 -13.58 8.35 4.31
CA ALA A 43 -14.45 9.52 4.31
C ALA A 43 -15.65 9.35 3.38
N GLU A 44 -15.46 8.75 2.19
CA GLU A 44 -16.54 8.41 1.25
C GLU A 44 -17.53 7.41 1.85
N ALA A 45 -17.04 6.44 2.63
CA ALA A 45 -17.86 5.47 3.36
C ALA A 45 -18.50 6.05 4.64
N GLY A 46 -18.17 7.28 5.05
CA GLY A 46 -18.64 7.85 6.32
C GLY A 46 -18.07 7.17 7.56
N ILE A 47 -16.92 6.50 7.44
CA ILE A 47 -16.22 5.77 8.51
C ILE A 47 -15.06 6.62 9.02
N GLY A 48 -14.78 6.57 10.32
CA GLY A 48 -13.63 7.27 10.92
C GLY A 48 -12.31 6.62 10.51
N TYR A 49 -11.33 7.45 10.12
CA TYR A 49 -9.97 7.02 9.78
C TYR A 49 -8.95 7.78 10.64
N TYR A 50 -7.87 7.10 11.00
CA TYR A 50 -6.66 7.72 11.52
C TYR A 50 -5.47 6.94 10.98
N SER A 51 -4.33 7.60 10.81
CA SER A 51 -3.13 6.98 10.24
C SER A 51 -2.44 6.04 11.24
N PRO A 52 -1.78 4.97 10.76
CA PRO A 52 -0.85 4.21 11.60
C PRO A 52 0.39 5.06 11.90
N LEU A 53 1.14 4.66 12.93
CA LEU A 53 2.52 5.11 13.09
C LEU A 53 3.42 4.38 12.07
N VAL A 54 4.58 4.97 11.77
CA VAL A 54 5.57 4.35 10.88
C VAL A 54 6.95 4.41 11.55
N ALA A 55 7.70 3.30 11.53
CA ALA A 55 9.03 3.22 12.10
C ALA A 55 10.01 2.46 11.20
N VAL A 56 11.22 3.00 11.08
CA VAL A 56 12.34 2.35 10.38
C VAL A 56 13.01 1.35 11.32
N VAL A 57 13.30 0.15 10.82
CA VAL A 57 14.05 -0.89 11.51
C VAL A 57 15.47 -0.93 10.96
N ASP A 58 16.41 -0.24 11.63
CA ASP A 58 17.85 -0.25 11.33
C ASP A 58 18.70 -0.87 12.46
N GLY A 59 18.03 -1.35 13.50
CA GLY A 59 18.57 -2.05 14.65
C GLY A 59 17.47 -2.81 15.40
N VAL A 60 17.79 -3.34 16.58
CA VAL A 60 16.79 -4.03 17.42
C VAL A 60 15.82 -3.01 18.01
N LEU A 61 14.52 -3.24 17.85
CA LEU A 61 13.44 -2.44 18.41
C LEU A 61 12.49 -3.32 19.24
N GLU A 62 12.07 -2.80 20.38
CA GLU A 62 10.98 -3.39 21.16
C GLU A 62 9.64 -2.80 20.67
N THR A 63 8.74 -3.68 20.19
CA THR A 63 7.43 -3.27 19.66
C THR A 63 6.30 -3.81 20.53
N GLY A 64 5.06 -3.37 20.26
CA GLY A 64 3.86 -3.94 20.88
C GLY A 64 3.66 -5.43 20.57
N CYS A 65 4.24 -5.93 19.48
CA CYS A 65 4.13 -7.33 19.03
C CYS A 65 5.38 -8.17 19.35
N GLY A 66 6.33 -7.61 20.09
CA GLY A 66 7.60 -8.26 20.45
C GLY A 66 8.81 -7.61 19.78
N PRO A 67 10.02 -8.11 20.06
CA PRO A 67 11.24 -7.55 19.48
C PRO A 67 11.32 -7.83 17.98
N ILE A 68 11.77 -6.83 17.21
CA ILE A 68 12.10 -6.96 15.79
C ILE A 68 13.50 -6.43 15.52
N ASP A 69 14.17 -6.96 14.49
CA ASP A 69 15.46 -6.49 14.00
C ASP A 69 15.46 -6.52 12.46
N PRO A 70 16.40 -5.88 11.73
CA PRO A 70 16.34 -5.76 10.28
C PRO A 70 16.28 -7.08 9.47
N SER A 71 16.47 -8.25 10.09
CA SER A 71 16.34 -9.56 9.45
C SER A 71 14.92 -10.10 9.41
N PHE A 72 13.96 -9.45 10.08
CA PHE A 72 12.57 -9.92 10.21
C PHE A 72 11.82 -10.03 8.87
N GLY A 73 12.15 -9.15 7.92
CA GLY A 73 11.47 -9.04 6.63
C GLY A 73 11.45 -7.61 6.12
N PRO A 74 10.88 -7.37 4.92
CA PRO A 74 10.81 -6.05 4.33
C PRO A 74 9.84 -5.10 5.04
N GLY A 75 8.80 -5.63 5.70
CA GLY A 75 7.77 -4.89 6.40
C GLY A 75 6.99 -5.77 7.38
N ALA A 76 6.37 -5.14 8.38
CA ALA A 76 5.38 -5.75 9.27
C ALA A 76 4.49 -4.66 9.88
N TYR A 77 3.21 -4.93 10.01
CA TYR A 77 2.30 -4.14 10.81
C TYR A 77 1.99 -4.79 12.15
N CYS A 78 2.14 -4.04 13.24
CA CYS A 78 1.75 -4.49 14.57
C CYS A 78 0.40 -3.90 14.99
N ALA A 79 -0.62 -4.75 15.13
CA ALA A 79 -1.94 -4.30 15.57
C ALA A 79 -2.01 -3.79 17.02
N LEU A 80 -1.08 -4.20 17.88
CA LEU A 80 -1.09 -3.86 19.31
C LEU A 80 -0.58 -2.44 19.60
N ASP A 81 0.36 -1.94 18.80
CA ASP A 81 0.86 -0.56 18.87
C ASP A 81 0.47 0.29 17.65
N GLN A 82 -0.19 -0.32 16.66
CA GLN A 82 -0.69 0.28 15.43
C GLN A 82 0.42 0.97 14.61
N THR A 83 1.58 0.31 14.56
CA THR A 83 2.77 0.80 13.86
C THR A 83 3.11 -0.11 12.68
N LEU A 84 3.38 0.51 11.54
CA LEU A 84 4.01 -0.09 10.37
C LEU A 84 5.53 0.02 10.53
N TYR A 85 6.20 -1.13 10.63
CA TYR A 85 7.64 -1.26 10.68
C TYR A 85 8.18 -1.67 9.31
N PHE A 86 9.29 -1.11 8.88
CA PHE A 86 9.95 -1.54 7.63
C PHE A 86 11.47 -1.46 7.74
N ALA A 87 12.15 -2.37 7.04
CA ALA A 87 13.60 -2.46 7.02
C ALA A 87 14.14 -2.09 5.62
N PRO A 88 14.68 -0.86 5.43
CA PRO A 88 15.07 -0.34 4.10
C PRO A 88 16.09 -1.20 3.35
N ASN A 89 16.95 -1.93 4.08
CA ASN A 89 18.00 -2.78 3.51
C ASN A 89 17.46 -3.91 2.61
N TRP A 90 16.20 -4.34 2.79
CA TRP A 90 15.56 -5.34 1.93
C TRP A 90 15.30 -4.85 0.51
N PHE A 91 15.20 -3.54 0.33
CA PHE A 91 14.88 -2.93 -0.95
C PHE A 91 16.12 -2.43 -1.70
N GLY A 92 17.32 -2.71 -1.16
CA GLY A 92 18.58 -2.19 -1.69
C GLY A 92 18.62 -0.67 -1.67
N ASN A 93 19.02 -0.05 -2.77
CA ASN A 93 18.90 1.40 -2.92
C ASN A 93 17.45 1.73 -3.29
N LEU A 94 16.74 2.41 -2.39
CA LEU A 94 15.44 3.02 -2.68
C LEU A 94 15.65 4.20 -3.65
N ASP A 95 15.87 3.89 -4.92
CA ASP A 95 15.93 4.89 -6.00
C ASP A 95 14.52 5.12 -6.53
N PHE A 96 13.85 6.16 -6.02
CA PHE A 96 12.51 6.53 -6.45
C PHE A 96 12.45 7.10 -7.87
N ALA A 97 13.59 7.36 -8.53
CA ALA A 97 13.63 7.65 -9.96
C ALA A 97 13.56 6.36 -10.82
N ALA A 98 13.86 5.21 -10.24
CA ALA A 98 13.69 3.88 -10.81
C ALA A 98 12.59 3.15 -10.03
N GLU A 99 11.33 3.47 -10.34
CA GLU A 99 10.09 2.77 -9.94
C GLU A 99 10.31 1.62 -8.93
N ASN A 100 10.10 1.87 -7.64
CA ASN A 100 10.28 0.84 -6.61
C ASN A 100 8.95 0.17 -6.26
N ALA A 101 8.40 -0.54 -7.25
CA ALA A 101 7.13 -1.25 -7.14
C ALA A 101 7.09 -2.26 -5.99
N ALA A 102 8.23 -2.87 -5.66
CA ALA A 102 8.36 -3.79 -4.54
C ALA A 102 8.17 -3.06 -3.20
N PHE A 103 8.78 -1.88 -3.01
CA PHE A 103 8.57 -1.08 -1.82
C PHE A 103 7.12 -0.65 -1.68
N LEU A 104 6.52 -0.12 -2.76
CA LEU A 104 5.13 0.32 -2.75
C LEU A 104 4.17 -0.82 -2.38
N LEU A 105 4.35 -1.99 -2.99
CA LEU A 105 3.55 -3.18 -2.72
C LEU A 105 3.61 -3.62 -1.25
N VAL A 106 4.81 -3.74 -0.69
CA VAL A 106 4.96 -4.20 0.70
C VAL A 106 4.35 -3.16 1.63
N MET A 107 4.62 -1.88 1.41
CA MET A 107 4.07 -0.83 2.27
C MET A 107 2.55 -0.75 2.18
N SER A 108 1.95 -0.93 0.99
CA SER A 108 0.49 -0.98 0.84
C SER A 108 -0.13 -2.23 1.46
N HIS A 109 0.57 -3.38 1.44
CA HIS A 109 0.18 -4.59 2.15
C HIS A 109 0.17 -4.37 3.68
N GLU A 110 1.27 -3.86 4.25
CA GLU A 110 1.32 -3.61 5.70
C GLU A 110 0.30 -2.56 6.14
N TRP A 111 0.08 -1.53 5.33
CA TRP A 111 -0.99 -0.54 5.58
C TRP A 111 -2.37 -1.19 5.54
N SER A 112 -2.56 -2.23 4.73
CA SER A 112 -3.84 -2.94 4.64
C SER A 112 -4.16 -3.72 5.92
N HIS A 113 -3.17 -4.15 6.70
CA HIS A 113 -3.41 -4.66 8.05
C HIS A 113 -3.91 -3.57 9.01
N HIS A 114 -3.48 -2.32 8.83
CA HIS A 114 -4.07 -1.19 9.56
C HIS A 114 -5.55 -1.00 9.20
N ILE A 115 -5.89 -1.10 7.91
CA ILE A 115 -7.27 -1.03 7.45
C ILE A 115 -8.13 -2.14 8.06
N GLN A 116 -7.60 -3.36 8.16
CA GLN A 116 -8.27 -4.46 8.86
C GLN A 116 -8.56 -4.13 10.32
N VAL A 117 -7.61 -3.51 11.04
CA VAL A 117 -7.82 -3.06 12.42
C VAL A 117 -8.94 -2.03 12.50
N LEU A 118 -8.95 -1.02 11.63
CA LEU A 118 -9.99 0.02 11.61
C LEU A 118 -11.39 -0.55 11.31
N LEU A 119 -11.45 -1.60 10.50
CA LEU A 119 -12.69 -2.29 10.13
C LEU A 119 -13.10 -3.40 11.12
N GLY A 120 -12.28 -3.67 12.14
CA GLY A 120 -12.54 -4.73 13.12
C GLY A 120 -12.41 -6.15 12.56
N ILE A 121 -11.61 -6.33 11.51
CA ILE A 121 -11.37 -7.62 10.88
C ILE A 121 -10.23 -8.32 11.62
N SER A 122 -10.49 -9.52 12.16
CA SER A 122 -9.54 -10.25 13.00
C SER A 122 -9.48 -11.76 12.70
N ASP A 123 -10.13 -12.23 11.65
CA ASP A 123 -10.07 -13.65 11.26
C ASP A 123 -8.70 -13.95 10.65
N ILE A 124 -7.85 -14.57 11.47
CA ILE A 124 -6.47 -14.92 11.11
C ILE A 124 -6.34 -15.76 9.84
N SER A 125 -7.40 -16.48 9.44
CA SER A 125 -7.37 -17.33 8.24
C SER A 125 -7.44 -16.54 6.93
N ILE A 126 -7.84 -15.26 6.99
CA ILE A 126 -7.98 -14.39 5.82
C ILE A 126 -7.14 -13.12 5.90
N LEU A 127 -6.43 -12.85 7.00
CA LEU A 127 -5.71 -11.59 7.19
C LEU A 127 -4.74 -11.30 6.04
N GLU A 128 -3.88 -12.27 5.70
CA GLU A 128 -2.86 -12.12 4.66
C GLU A 128 -3.46 -12.02 3.24
N PRO A 129 -4.33 -12.95 2.79
CA PRO A 129 -5.00 -12.79 1.50
C PRO A 129 -5.81 -11.50 1.39
N GLN A 130 -6.53 -11.09 2.45
CA GLN A 130 -7.32 -9.87 2.40
C GLN A 130 -6.44 -8.62 2.40
N ALA A 131 -5.30 -8.63 3.12
CA ALA A 131 -4.32 -7.55 3.04
C ALA A 131 -3.74 -7.42 1.62
N ASP A 132 -3.46 -8.54 0.94
CA ASP A 132 -3.09 -8.53 -0.48
C ASP A 132 -4.23 -7.99 -1.37
N CYS A 133 -5.48 -8.33 -1.07
CA CYS A 133 -6.63 -7.82 -1.79
C CYS A 133 -6.72 -6.29 -1.68
N LEU A 134 -6.69 -5.75 -0.45
CA LEU A 134 -6.75 -4.32 -0.19
C LEU A 134 -5.55 -3.58 -0.79
N SER A 135 -4.36 -4.19 -0.76
CA SER A 135 -3.17 -3.71 -1.46
C SER A 135 -3.41 -3.64 -2.98
N GLY A 136 -4.08 -4.65 -3.56
CA GLY A 136 -4.51 -4.65 -4.95
C GLY A 136 -5.49 -3.51 -5.29
N VAL A 137 -6.42 -3.18 -4.39
CA VAL A 137 -7.33 -2.02 -4.55
C VAL A 137 -6.55 -0.72 -4.65
N TYR A 138 -5.61 -0.48 -3.73
CA TYR A 138 -4.75 0.70 -3.76
C TYR A 138 -3.87 0.73 -5.03
N LEU A 139 -3.24 -0.39 -5.39
CA LEU A 139 -2.34 -0.45 -6.53
C LEU A 139 -3.07 -0.27 -7.88
N ALA A 140 -4.34 -0.66 -8.00
CA ALA A 140 -5.16 -0.30 -9.14
C ALA A 140 -5.36 1.22 -9.26
N ASN A 141 -5.65 1.91 -8.14
CA ASN A 141 -5.69 3.37 -8.13
C ASN A 141 -4.34 4.02 -8.46
N ALA A 142 -3.25 3.43 -7.96
CA ALA A 142 -1.89 3.89 -8.26
C ALA A 142 -1.57 3.77 -9.76
N GLU A 143 -1.99 2.69 -10.42
CA GLU A 143 -1.85 2.49 -11.87
C GLU A 143 -2.63 3.54 -12.66
N GLU A 144 -3.90 3.78 -12.30
CA GLU A 144 -4.75 4.80 -12.94
C GLU A 144 -4.13 6.21 -12.86
N ARG A 145 -3.40 6.49 -11.77
CA ARG A 145 -2.69 7.75 -11.54
C ARG A 145 -1.29 7.77 -12.15
N GLY A 146 -0.84 6.67 -12.77
CA GLY A 146 0.48 6.54 -13.39
C GLY A 146 1.64 6.48 -12.40
N LEU A 147 1.39 6.05 -11.15
CA LEU A 147 2.43 5.81 -10.14
C LEU A 147 3.13 4.47 -10.32
N VAL A 148 2.45 3.50 -10.92
CA VAL A 148 2.97 2.19 -11.27
C VAL A 148 2.55 1.83 -12.69
N SER A 149 3.37 1.04 -13.37
CA SER A 149 3.09 0.49 -14.69
C SER A 149 2.35 -0.86 -14.61
N PRO A 150 1.72 -1.33 -15.71
CA PRO A 150 1.22 -2.71 -15.77
C PRO A 150 2.31 -3.76 -15.52
N GLY A 151 3.57 -3.44 -15.85
CA GLY A 151 4.73 -4.29 -15.59
C GLY A 151 5.04 -4.43 -14.10
N ASP A 152 4.86 -3.34 -13.35
CA ASP A 152 5.00 -3.29 -11.90
C ASP A 152 3.91 -4.10 -11.21
N LEU A 153 2.66 -4.00 -11.65
CA LEU A 153 1.57 -4.83 -11.13
C LEU A 153 1.80 -6.32 -11.40
N ALA A 154 2.32 -6.66 -12.58
CA ALA A 154 2.71 -8.03 -12.88
C ALA A 154 3.89 -8.50 -12.01
N GLN A 155 4.83 -7.62 -11.67
CA GLN A 155 5.90 -7.92 -10.71
C GLN A 155 5.34 -8.11 -9.30
N ALA A 156 4.41 -7.24 -8.89
CA ALA A 156 3.77 -7.32 -7.60
C ALA A 156 3.05 -8.65 -7.40
N LEU A 157 2.29 -9.10 -8.40
CA LEU A 157 1.64 -10.40 -8.36
C LEU A 157 2.64 -11.57 -8.19
N ARG A 158 3.83 -11.48 -8.80
CA ARG A 158 4.90 -12.49 -8.59
C ARG A 158 5.45 -12.44 -7.17
N ILE A 159 5.65 -11.26 -6.60
CA ILE A 159 6.11 -11.09 -5.21
C ILE A 159 5.07 -11.68 -4.25
N VAL A 160 3.80 -11.29 -4.39
CA VAL A 160 2.67 -11.83 -3.61
C VAL A 160 2.62 -13.37 -3.70
N ASN A 161 2.77 -13.93 -4.89
CA ASN A 161 2.80 -15.38 -5.06
C ASN A 161 3.97 -16.05 -4.32
N SER A 162 5.16 -15.43 -4.39
CA SER A 162 6.38 -15.95 -3.76
C SER A 162 6.41 -15.78 -2.24
N ALA A 163 5.62 -14.84 -1.70
CA ALA A 163 5.49 -14.58 -0.27
C ALA A 163 4.51 -15.55 0.43
N GLY A 164 3.86 -16.45 -0.31
CA GLY A 164 3.06 -17.50 0.29
C GLY A 164 3.91 -18.61 0.90
N ASP A 165 3.38 -19.28 1.92
CA ASP A 165 4.07 -20.37 2.59
C ASP A 165 4.25 -21.58 1.65
N VAL A 166 5.37 -22.27 1.81
CA VAL A 166 5.68 -23.50 1.09
C VAL A 166 5.51 -24.67 2.07
N PRO A 167 4.38 -25.41 2.04
CA PRO A 167 4.04 -26.47 3.00
C PRO A 167 5.14 -27.47 3.34
N TRP A 168 5.98 -27.79 2.34
CA TRP A 168 7.02 -28.82 2.44
C TRP A 168 8.34 -28.29 3.00
N LEU A 169 8.49 -26.96 3.08
CA LEU A 169 9.67 -26.29 3.63
C LEU A 169 9.52 -26.06 5.14
N ASP A 170 8.33 -25.68 5.59
CA ASP A 170 8.00 -25.54 7.01
C ASP A 170 6.61 -26.15 7.31
N PRO A 171 6.55 -27.47 7.57
CA PRO A 171 5.30 -28.18 7.86
C PRO A 171 4.76 -27.80 9.25
N GLY A 172 4.08 -26.66 9.37
CA GLY A 172 3.46 -26.21 10.62
C GLY A 172 3.34 -24.70 10.75
N ALA A 173 4.19 -23.95 10.06
CA ALA A 173 4.05 -22.51 9.91
C ALA A 173 3.29 -22.21 8.61
N PHE A 174 2.01 -21.89 8.76
CA PHE A 174 1.19 -21.34 7.67
C PHE A 174 0.72 -19.89 7.94
N PRO A 175 1.59 -18.98 8.42
CA PRO A 175 1.17 -17.62 8.75
C PRO A 175 0.69 -16.83 7.53
N HIS A 176 1.23 -17.06 6.33
CA HIS A 176 0.90 -16.34 5.10
C HIS A 176 -0.09 -17.09 4.18
N GLY A 177 -0.27 -18.40 4.40
CA GLY A 177 -1.09 -19.25 3.56
C GLY A 177 -0.51 -19.50 2.16
N PRO A 178 -1.20 -20.27 1.31
CA PRO A 178 -0.73 -20.57 -0.04
C PRO A 178 -0.61 -19.31 -0.90
N GLY A 179 0.51 -19.17 -1.61
CA GLY A 179 0.74 -18.05 -2.53
C GLY A 179 -0.31 -17.90 -3.63
N THR A 180 -0.98 -19.00 -4.00
CA THR A 180 -2.11 -18.96 -4.95
C THR A 180 -3.33 -18.24 -4.40
N LEU A 181 -3.66 -18.39 -3.11
CA LEU A 181 -4.78 -17.68 -2.48
C LEU A 181 -4.47 -16.19 -2.37
N ARG A 182 -3.24 -15.87 -1.94
CA ARG A 182 -2.70 -14.50 -1.92
C ARG A 182 -2.81 -13.82 -3.29
N SER A 183 -2.37 -14.49 -4.36
CA SER A 183 -2.48 -13.99 -5.74
C SER A 183 -3.92 -13.78 -6.20
N ILE A 184 -4.84 -14.72 -5.90
CA ILE A 184 -6.26 -14.58 -6.25
C ILE A 184 -6.87 -13.37 -5.55
N ALA A 185 -6.57 -13.20 -4.27
CA ALA A 185 -7.09 -12.10 -3.49
C ALA A 185 -6.57 -10.74 -3.98
N PHE A 186 -5.26 -10.64 -4.25
CA PHE A 186 -4.66 -9.46 -4.90
C PHE A 186 -5.38 -9.07 -6.18
N MET A 187 -5.56 -10.03 -7.10
CA MET A 187 -6.27 -9.80 -8.37
C MET A 187 -7.75 -9.44 -8.16
N GLY A 188 -8.37 -9.98 -7.12
CA GLY A 188 -9.74 -9.66 -6.72
C GLY A 188 -9.89 -8.19 -6.37
N GLY A 189 -8.99 -7.63 -5.55
CA GLY A 189 -9.00 -6.20 -5.22
C GLY A 189 -8.60 -5.32 -6.39
N GLN A 190 -7.59 -5.73 -7.16
CA GLN A 190 -7.12 -5.00 -8.34
C GLN A 190 -8.23 -4.80 -9.38
N SER A 191 -9.07 -5.83 -9.61
CA SER A 191 -10.09 -5.79 -10.66
C SER A 191 -11.50 -5.49 -10.15
N GLY A 192 -11.81 -5.81 -8.90
CA GLY A 192 -13.13 -5.72 -8.29
C GLY A 192 -13.25 -4.66 -7.18
N GLY A 193 -12.17 -3.93 -6.89
CA GLY A 193 -12.15 -2.94 -5.82
C GLY A 193 -12.46 -3.56 -4.45
N LEU A 194 -13.05 -2.77 -3.56
CA LEU A 194 -13.42 -3.20 -2.21
C LEU A 194 -14.42 -4.36 -2.21
N GLU A 195 -15.37 -4.39 -3.15
CA GLU A 195 -16.32 -5.51 -3.29
C GLU A 195 -15.59 -6.82 -3.60
N GLY A 196 -14.53 -6.76 -4.40
CA GLY A 196 -13.64 -7.90 -4.68
C GLY A 196 -12.95 -8.45 -3.42
N CYS A 197 -12.79 -7.62 -2.39
CA CYS A 197 -12.26 -8.00 -1.07
C CYS A 197 -13.34 -8.40 -0.06
N GLY A 198 -14.60 -8.50 -0.50
CA GLY A 198 -15.73 -8.78 0.37
C GLY A 198 -16.13 -7.61 1.28
N LEU A 199 -15.72 -6.39 0.93
CA LEU A 199 -16.02 -5.17 1.67
C LEU A 199 -17.05 -4.33 0.90
N VAL A 200 -18.20 -4.10 1.52
CA VAL A 200 -19.28 -3.27 0.98
C VAL A 200 -19.68 -2.30 2.08
N PHE A 201 -19.51 -1.00 1.83
CA PHE A 201 -19.79 0.08 2.79
C PHE A 201 -20.93 0.97 2.26
#